data_AF-A0A3D5DCE7-F1
#
_entry.id   AF-A0A3D5DCE7-F1
#
_cell.length_a   1.000
_cell.length_b   1.000
_cell.length_c   1.000
_cell.angle_alpha   90.00
_cell.angle_beta   90.00
_cell.angle_gamma   90.00
#
_symmetry.space_group_name_H-M   'P 1'
#
loop_
_entity.id
_entity.type
_entity.pdbx_description
1 polymer ?
#
loop_
_entity_poly.entity_id
_entity_poly.type
_entity_poly.pdbx_seq_one_letter_code
_entity_poly.pdbx_strand_id
1 'polypeptide(L)'
;MDGIESKKLAHAWVKFQQNWWAWDRLDELCRKDPKSSWLVFTELLSVANGKELLEDIGAGPLEDFINYYASDFIDELESAAASNRAFLTALSFVQLRSPSPDLSDRLEALGCRVSSERSKPDKGEERYE
;
A
#
# COMPACT_ATOMS: atom_id res chain seq x y z
N MET A 1 7.12 -30.63 1.89
CA MET A 1 8.03 -29.80 1.08
C MET A 1 9.07 -30.71 0.46
N ASP A 2 9.04 -30.86 -0.85
CA ASP A 2 10.05 -31.63 -1.57
C ASP A 2 11.29 -30.77 -1.88
N GLY A 3 12.35 -31.39 -2.41
CA GLY A 3 13.59 -30.68 -2.74
C GLY A 3 13.45 -29.60 -3.81
N ILE A 4 12.41 -29.66 -4.67
CA ILE A 4 12.15 -28.68 -5.71
C ILE A 4 11.51 -27.42 -5.10
N GLU A 5 10.54 -27.60 -4.21
CA GLU A 5 9.87 -26.53 -3.49
C GLU A 5 10.86 -25.77 -2.59
N SER A 6 11.68 -26.48 -1.81
CA SER A 6 12.73 -25.86 -0.97
C SER A 6 13.70 -25.01 -1.80
N LYS A 7 14.11 -25.50 -2.98
CA LYS A 7 14.99 -24.75 -3.87
C LYS A 7 14.31 -23.49 -4.40
N LYS A 8 13.05 -23.58 -4.86
CA LYS A 8 12.30 -22.41 -5.35
C LYS A 8 12.16 -21.35 -4.27
N LEU A 9 11.80 -21.75 -3.04
CA LEU A 9 11.65 -20.84 -1.90
C LEU A 9 12.97 -20.13 -1.58
N ALA A 10 14.09 -20.85 -1.51
CA ALA A 10 15.39 -20.25 -1.23
C ALA A 10 15.78 -19.19 -2.28
N HIS A 11 15.51 -19.44 -3.56
CA HIS A 11 15.80 -18.46 -4.62
C HIS A 11 14.88 -17.23 -4.55
N ALA A 12 13.60 -17.43 -4.26
CA ALA A 12 12.65 -16.34 -4.07
C ALA A 12 13.05 -15.46 -2.88
N TRP A 13 13.45 -16.08 -1.76
CA TRP A 13 13.93 -15.38 -0.57
C TRP A 13 15.14 -14.49 -0.86
N VAL A 14 16.16 -15.02 -1.55
CA VAL A 14 17.36 -14.22 -1.90
C VAL A 14 16.99 -13.04 -2.80
N LYS A 15 16.12 -13.25 -3.81
CA LYS A 15 15.65 -12.16 -4.68
C LYS A 15 14.87 -11.10 -3.92
N PHE A 16 14.02 -11.51 -2.98
CA PHE A 16 13.29 -10.60 -2.11
C PHE A 16 14.24 -9.75 -1.27
N GLN A 17 15.19 -10.38 -0.57
CA GLN A 17 16.20 -9.69 0.24
C GLN A 17 17.06 -8.70 -0.56
N GLN A 18 17.44 -9.05 -1.80
CA GLN A 18 18.19 -8.15 -2.69
C GLN A 18 17.40 -6.89 -3.09
N ASN A 19 16.06 -6.93 -3.03
CA ASN A 19 15.19 -5.81 -3.39
C ASN A 19 14.47 -5.19 -2.18
N TRP A 20 14.82 -5.60 -0.96
CA TRP A 20 14.21 -5.09 0.28
C TRP A 20 14.32 -3.57 0.41
N TRP A 21 15.43 -2.99 -0.08
CA TRP A 21 15.66 -1.55 -0.10
C TRP A 21 14.52 -0.77 -0.78
N ALA A 22 13.85 -1.36 -1.78
CA ALA A 22 12.78 -0.68 -2.51
C ALA A 22 11.53 -0.53 -1.63
N TRP A 23 11.22 -1.55 -0.82
CA TRP A 23 10.16 -1.47 0.17
C TRP A 23 10.49 -0.43 1.24
N ASP A 24 11.68 -0.52 1.85
CA ASP A 24 12.13 0.40 2.90
C ASP A 24 12.14 1.86 2.42
N ARG A 25 12.59 2.09 1.18
CA ARG A 25 12.60 3.43 0.58
C ARG A 25 11.20 3.95 0.30
N LEU A 26 10.30 3.13 -0.24
CA LEU A 26 8.93 3.56 -0.51
C LEU A 26 8.17 3.84 0.79
N ASP A 27 8.37 3.00 1.80
CA ASP A 27 7.84 3.17 3.15
C ASP A 27 8.33 4.48 3.80
N GLU A 28 9.62 4.82 3.65
CA GLU A 28 10.15 6.11 4.06
C GLU A 28 9.49 7.29 3.32
N LEU A 29 9.38 7.20 1.99
CA LEU A 29 8.73 8.24 1.18
C LEU A 29 7.28 8.45 1.60
N CYS A 30 6.53 7.37 1.82
CA CYS A 30 5.14 7.42 2.29
C CYS A 30 4.99 8.04 3.69
N ARG A 31 6.06 8.31 4.44
CA ARG A 31 6.00 9.02 5.72
C ARG A 31 6.57 10.42 5.70
N LYS A 32 7.41 10.74 4.71
CA LYS A 32 8.24 11.95 4.73
C LYS A 32 8.11 12.83 3.49
N ASP A 33 7.76 12.24 2.34
CA ASP A 33 7.69 12.95 1.07
C ASP A 33 6.54 12.40 0.20
N PRO A 34 5.31 12.88 0.46
CA PRO A 34 4.13 12.38 -0.23
C PRO A 34 4.13 12.66 -1.73
N LYS A 35 4.84 13.71 -2.18
CA LYS A 35 4.93 14.03 -3.60
C LYS A 35 5.79 13.01 -4.33
N SER A 36 6.93 12.66 -3.75
CA SER A 36 7.79 11.62 -4.32
C SER A 36 7.15 10.23 -4.23
N SER A 37 6.44 9.89 -3.15
CA SER A 37 5.72 8.61 -3.08
C SER A 37 4.62 8.52 -4.14
N TRP A 38 3.89 9.61 -4.38
CA TRP A 38 2.88 9.65 -5.45
C TRP A 38 3.46 9.31 -6.83
N LEU A 39 4.61 9.92 -7.18
CA LEU A 39 5.31 9.59 -8.43
C LEU A 39 5.68 8.10 -8.51
N VAL A 40 6.17 7.53 -7.40
CA VAL A 40 6.49 6.09 -7.36
C VAL A 40 5.23 5.24 -7.55
N PHE A 41 4.08 5.59 -6.98
CA PHE A 41 2.84 4.84 -7.21
C PHE A 41 2.42 4.86 -8.68
N THR A 42 2.55 6.00 -9.37
CA THR A 42 2.19 6.07 -10.80
C THR A 42 3.04 5.11 -11.65
N GLU A 43 4.34 5.01 -11.37
CA GLU A 43 5.23 4.07 -12.03
C GLU A 43 4.93 2.62 -11.61
N LEU A 44 4.76 2.38 -10.31
CA LEU A 44 4.53 1.05 -9.74
C LEU A 44 3.26 0.41 -10.30
N LEU A 45 2.18 1.18 -10.41
CA LEU A 45 0.91 0.72 -10.97
C LEU A 45 0.96 0.51 -12.48
N SER A 46 1.88 1.17 -13.19
CA SER A 46 2.09 0.95 -14.62
C SER A 46 2.80 -0.38 -14.93
N VAL A 47 3.61 -0.88 -13.98
CA VAL A 47 4.39 -2.11 -14.13
C VAL A 47 3.81 -3.29 -13.34
N ALA A 48 2.90 -3.05 -12.40
CA ALA A 48 2.24 -4.08 -11.63
C ALA A 48 1.38 -4.97 -12.54
N ASN A 49 1.72 -6.26 -12.59
CA ASN A 49 1.01 -7.25 -13.39
C ASN A 49 0.41 -8.33 -12.49
N GLY A 50 -0.92 -8.44 -12.53
CA GLY A 50 -1.66 -9.45 -11.77
C GLY A 50 -2.24 -8.91 -10.46
N LYS A 51 -3.29 -9.59 -10.00
CA LYS A 51 -4.08 -9.17 -8.84
C LYS A 51 -3.27 -9.20 -7.54
N GLU A 52 -2.41 -10.20 -7.36
CA GLU A 52 -1.62 -10.37 -6.13
C GLU A 52 -0.71 -9.17 -5.86
N LEU A 53 -0.02 -8.65 -6.89
CA LEU A 53 0.80 -7.45 -6.72
C LEU A 53 -0.04 -6.20 -6.44
N LEU A 54 -1.22 -6.07 -7.04
CA LEU A 54 -2.13 -4.94 -6.77
C LEU A 54 -2.71 -5.00 -5.35
N GLU A 55 -2.94 -6.21 -4.84
CA GLU A 55 -3.30 -6.46 -3.44
C GLU A 55 -2.18 -6.05 -2.50
N ASP A 56 -0.94 -6.49 -2.74
CA ASP A 56 0.23 -6.12 -1.93
C ASP A 56 0.48 -4.60 -1.93
N ILE A 57 0.31 -3.94 -3.08
CA ILE A 57 0.42 -2.48 -3.20
C ILE A 57 -0.68 -1.80 -2.39
N GLY A 58 -1.93 -2.27 -2.55
CA GLY A 58 -3.12 -1.72 -1.91
C GLY A 58 -3.09 -1.82 -0.39
N ALA A 59 -2.94 -3.04 0.14
CA ALA A 59 -2.92 -3.32 1.58
C ALA A 59 -1.61 -2.92 2.29
N GLY A 60 -0.59 -2.51 1.52
CA GLY A 60 0.70 -2.07 2.05
C GLY A 60 0.92 -0.57 1.82
N PRO A 61 1.85 -0.18 0.94
CA PRO A 61 2.29 1.21 0.84
C PRO A 61 1.17 2.19 0.45
N LEU A 62 0.21 1.78 -0.40
CA LEU A 62 -0.88 2.66 -0.80
C LEU A 62 -1.86 2.93 0.36
N GLU A 63 -2.14 1.93 1.19
CA GLU A 63 -2.94 2.10 2.41
C GLU A 63 -2.30 3.10 3.36
N ASP A 64 -1.00 2.97 3.61
CA ASP A 64 -0.29 3.92 4.49
C ASP A 64 -0.32 5.33 3.90
N PHE A 65 -0.04 5.49 2.61
CA PHE A 65 -0.09 6.78 1.94
C PHE A 65 -1.46 7.47 2.05
N ILE A 66 -2.55 6.75 1.76
CA ILE A 66 -3.92 7.29 1.84
C ILE A 66 -4.27 7.67 3.27
N ASN A 67 -3.91 6.84 4.25
CA ASN A 67 -4.16 7.14 5.65
C ASN A 67 -3.40 8.37 6.16
N TYR A 68 -2.25 8.71 5.57
CA TYR A 68 -1.49 9.90 5.97
C TYR A 68 -1.88 11.15 5.20
N TYR A 69 -2.23 11.03 3.92
CA TYR A 69 -2.23 12.19 3.01
C TYR A 69 -3.48 12.30 2.11
N ALA A 70 -4.50 11.47 2.29
CA ALA A 70 -5.66 11.53 1.41
C ALA A 70 -6.35 12.90 1.38
N SER A 71 -6.34 13.67 2.48
CA SER A 71 -6.90 15.04 2.47
C SER A 71 -6.24 15.95 1.44
N ASP A 72 -4.94 15.76 1.20
CA ASP A 72 -4.12 16.63 0.37
C ASP A 72 -4.03 16.12 -1.08
N PHE A 73 -4.42 14.87 -1.33
CA PHE A 73 -4.28 14.17 -2.62
C PHE A 73 -5.60 13.63 -3.18
N ILE A 74 -6.73 13.95 -2.57
CA ILE A 74 -8.02 13.32 -2.93
C ILE A 74 -8.40 13.55 -4.39
N ASP A 75 -8.10 14.73 -4.95
CA ASP A 75 -8.42 15.03 -6.34
C ASP A 75 -7.51 14.25 -7.31
N GLU A 76 -6.23 14.07 -6.96
CA GLU A 76 -5.29 13.22 -7.69
C GLU A 76 -5.69 11.73 -7.62
N LEU A 77 -6.14 11.27 -6.44
CA LEU A 77 -6.64 9.91 -6.24
C LEU A 77 -7.85 9.63 -7.15
N GLU A 78 -8.84 10.54 -7.15
CA GLU A 78 -10.03 10.41 -7.99
C GLU A 78 -9.69 10.44 -9.49
N SER A 79 -8.82 11.36 -9.91
CA SER A 79 -8.37 11.49 -11.30
C SER A 79 -7.62 10.25 -11.80
N ALA A 80 -6.70 9.72 -10.99
CA ALA A 80 -5.97 8.50 -11.31
C ALA A 80 -6.92 7.28 -11.34
N ALA A 81 -7.87 7.19 -10.40
CA ALA A 81 -8.83 6.09 -10.35
C ALA A 81 -9.76 6.08 -11.58
N ALA A 82 -10.16 7.26 -12.07
CA ALA A 82 -10.99 7.38 -13.26
C ALA A 82 -10.31 6.84 -14.54
N SER A 83 -8.98 6.85 -14.60
CA SER A 83 -8.21 6.51 -15.80
C SER A 83 -7.40 5.21 -15.70
N ASN A 84 -7.24 4.64 -14.49
CA ASN A 84 -6.41 3.46 -14.25
C ASN A 84 -7.17 2.35 -13.50
N ARG A 85 -7.56 1.29 -14.23
CA ARG A 85 -8.23 0.11 -13.65
C ARG A 85 -7.37 -0.67 -12.66
N ALA A 86 -6.05 -0.72 -12.86
CA ALA A 86 -5.14 -1.37 -11.93
C ALA A 86 -5.12 -0.60 -10.61
N PHE A 87 -5.18 0.73 -10.67
CA PHE A 87 -5.27 1.56 -9.48
C PHE A 87 -6.58 1.36 -8.72
N LEU A 88 -7.74 1.36 -9.41
CA LEU A 88 -9.03 1.00 -8.77
C LEU A 88 -8.98 -0.37 -8.08
N THR A 89 -8.30 -1.34 -8.70
CA THR A 89 -8.12 -2.66 -8.09
C THR A 89 -7.28 -2.58 -6.82
N ALA A 90 -6.16 -1.85 -6.83
CA ALA A 90 -5.33 -1.64 -5.65
C ALA A 90 -6.08 -0.91 -4.52
N LEU A 91 -6.85 0.13 -4.85
CA LEU A 91 -7.68 0.88 -3.89
C LEU A 91 -8.68 -0.02 -3.16
N SER A 92 -9.18 -1.08 -3.81
CA SER A 92 -10.13 -2.02 -3.20
C SER A 92 -9.59 -2.84 -2.02
N PHE A 93 -8.26 -2.84 -1.85
CA PHE A 93 -7.55 -3.51 -0.75
C PHE A 93 -7.15 -2.57 0.39
N VAL A 94 -7.28 -1.25 0.21
CA VAL A 94 -6.91 -0.24 1.21
C VAL A 94 -7.90 -0.23 2.39
N GLN A 95 -7.37 -0.32 3.61
CA GLN A 95 -8.11 -0.15 4.85
C GLN A 95 -7.89 1.26 5.46
N LEU A 96 -8.97 2.00 5.61
CA LEU A 96 -8.95 3.36 6.16
C LEU A 96 -8.96 3.33 7.68
N ARG A 97 -8.10 4.17 8.28
CA ARG A 97 -7.96 4.44 9.71
C ARG A 97 -8.61 5.78 10.01
N SER A 98 -9.89 5.74 10.40
CA SER A 98 -10.62 6.90 10.93
C SER A 98 -10.55 8.19 10.07
N PRO A 99 -10.90 8.13 8.77
CA PRO A 99 -11.02 9.35 7.95
C PRO A 99 -12.14 10.26 8.47
N SER A 100 -12.10 11.55 8.12
CA SER A 100 -13.28 12.42 8.30
C SER A 100 -14.46 11.90 7.47
N PRO A 101 -15.72 12.16 7.85
CA PRO A 101 -16.88 11.66 7.10
C PRO A 101 -16.83 11.99 5.60
N ASP A 102 -16.57 13.25 5.26
CA ASP A 102 -16.49 13.70 3.86
C ASP A 102 -15.38 12.98 3.08
N LEU A 103 -14.25 12.69 3.72
CA LEU A 103 -13.14 11.98 3.08
C LEU A 103 -13.42 10.47 2.99
N SER A 104 -14.13 9.91 3.97
CA SER A 104 -14.59 8.53 3.98
C SER A 104 -15.48 8.25 2.77
N ASP A 105 -16.52 9.06 2.56
CA ASP A 105 -17.47 8.88 1.47
C ASP A 105 -16.78 8.89 0.11
N ARG A 106 -15.82 9.81 -0.09
CA ARG A 106 -15.03 9.91 -1.33
C ARG A 106 -14.13 8.68 -1.52
N LEU A 107 -13.39 8.27 -0.50
CA LEU A 107 -12.49 7.11 -0.59
C LEU A 107 -13.24 5.78 -0.73
N GLU A 108 -14.38 5.63 -0.08
CA GLU A 108 -15.26 4.46 -0.24
C GLU A 108 -15.87 4.39 -1.64
N ALA A 109 -16.20 5.54 -2.25
CA ALA A 109 -16.62 5.59 -3.65
C ALA A 109 -15.53 5.12 -4.63
N LEU A 110 -14.26 5.21 -4.25
CA LEU A 110 -13.12 4.65 -4.98
C LEU A 110 -12.87 3.16 -4.69
N GLY A 111 -13.58 2.58 -3.72
CA GLY A 111 -13.51 1.17 -3.34
C GLY A 111 -12.70 0.88 -2.08
N CYS A 112 -12.13 1.90 -1.41
CA CYS A 112 -11.47 1.72 -0.12
C CYS A 112 -12.46 1.25 0.94
N ARG A 113 -11.95 0.65 2.03
CA ARG A 113 -12.79 0.06 3.08
C ARG A 113 -12.49 0.72 4.40
N VAL A 114 -13.51 1.22 5.10
CA VAL A 114 -13.32 1.65 6.49
C VAL A 114 -13.11 0.43 7.37
N SER A 115 -12.02 0.45 8.14
CA SER A 115 -11.80 -0.60 9.13
C SER A 115 -12.88 -0.51 10.21
N SER A 116 -13.75 -1.52 10.30
CA SER A 116 -14.59 -1.70 11.50
C SER A 116 -13.63 -1.99 12.66
N GLU A 117 -13.48 -1.06 13.59
CA GLU A 117 -12.58 -1.12 14.76
C GLU A 117 -12.02 -2.51 15.10
N ARG A 118 -10.73 -2.73 14.84
CA ARG A 118 -9.93 -3.64 15.65
C ARG A 118 -8.84 -2.82 16.33
N SER A 119 -9.05 -2.54 17.61
CA SER A 119 -8.01 -2.13 18.55
C SER A 119 -6.83 -3.10 18.41
N LYS A 120 -5.79 -2.73 17.67
CA LYS A 120 -4.48 -3.36 17.87
C LYS A 120 -3.94 -2.75 19.17
N PRO A 121 -3.52 -3.55 20.16
CA PRO A 121 -2.87 -3.00 21.34
C PRO A 121 -1.62 -2.25 20.89
N ASP A 122 -1.41 -1.08 21.50
CA ASP A 122 -0.23 -0.27 21.37
C ASP A 122 1.00 -1.17 21.53
N LYS A 123 1.86 -1.24 20.50
CA LYS A 123 3.15 -1.93 20.62
C LYS A 123 4.03 -1.03 21.47
N GLY A 124 3.83 -1.14 22.78
CA GLY A 124 4.76 -0.64 23.78
C GLY A 124 6.17 -1.12 23.45
N GLU A 125 7.09 -0.18 23.55
CA GLU A 125 8.54 -0.30 23.47
C GLU A 125 9.07 -1.69 23.88
N GLU A 126 9.50 -2.50 22.91
CA GLU A 126 10.55 -3.48 23.15
C GLU A 126 11.87 -2.87 22.68
N ARG A 127 12.53 -2.19 23.62
CA ARG A 127 13.97 -1.93 23.52
C ARG A 127 14.66 -3.28 23.62
N TYR A 128 15.40 -3.67 22.58
CA TYR A 128 16.37 -4.74 22.70
C TYR A 128 17.65 -4.13 23.30
N GLU A 129 17.93 -4.49 24.56
CA GLU A 129 19.28 -4.48 25.16
C GLU A 129 20.03 -5.75 24.76
#